data_AF-Q73L08-F1
#
_entry.id   AF-Q73L08-F1
#
_cell.length_a   1.000
_cell.length_b   1.000
_cell.length_c   1.000
_cell.angle_alpha   90.00
_cell.angle_beta   90.00
_cell.angle_gamma   90.00
#
_symmetry.space_group_name_H-M   'P 1'
#
loop_
_entity.id
_entity.type
_entity.pdbx_description
1 polymer ?
#
loop_
_entity_poly.entity_id
_entity_poly.type
_entity_poly.pdbx_seq_one_letter_code
_entity_poly.pdbx_strand_id
1 'polypeptide(L)'
;MKKRTGIVLFLFLVSMASFAHFQMIYTPTSRVEGNSVDFKIVFTHPAESGHAMDVGKNEAGEIKGFEKFFSVHKAKIQDLLPSLKKTEFTTSENTASAYDLTLNKDNGFRGGGDWALIAVPHPYYEGAEDKYIQQITKVFINKAGLDTDWSARCAEGYPEIMPLVKPYDVWVGGLFRGTVVDSKGKPVPNAEIEVEYINFDVNMKKSKFEKKAKTKNAAAVILADENGNFSFVPHKAGYWGFAALGAGNVKEFAGKELSQDAVLWIEAVPVK
;
A
#
# COMPACT_ATOMS: atom_id res chain seq x y z
N MET A 1 -56.26 27.07 5.35
CA MET A 1 -55.21 26.05 5.10
C MET A 1 -53.90 26.78 4.77
N LYS A 2 -52.96 26.90 5.71
CA LYS A 2 -51.62 27.46 5.46
C LYS A 2 -50.66 26.30 5.22
N LYS A 3 -50.23 26.08 3.96
CA LYS A 3 -49.17 25.12 3.64
C LYS A 3 -47.83 25.79 3.93
N ARG A 4 -47.10 25.28 4.93
CA ARG A 4 -45.69 25.60 5.15
C ARG A 4 -44.87 24.67 4.27
N THR A 5 -44.27 25.21 3.22
CA THR A 5 -43.29 24.49 2.40
C THR A 5 -41.97 24.50 3.16
N GLY A 6 -41.60 23.37 3.76
CA GLY A 6 -40.29 23.20 4.38
C GLY A 6 -39.24 22.96 3.30
N ILE A 7 -38.28 23.87 3.19
CA ILE A 7 -37.06 23.65 2.41
C ILE A 7 -36.16 22.74 3.27
N VAL A 8 -35.97 21.49 2.85
CA VAL A 8 -34.95 20.61 3.41
C VAL A 8 -33.63 21.01 2.77
N LEU A 9 -32.77 21.68 3.54
CA LEU A 9 -31.40 21.99 3.14
C LEU A 9 -30.57 20.71 3.29
N PHE A 10 -30.27 20.05 2.17
CA PHE A 10 -29.29 18.97 2.13
C PHE A 10 -27.89 19.59 2.33
N LEU A 11 -27.35 19.48 3.54
CA LEU A 11 -25.94 19.78 3.78
C LEU A 11 -25.12 18.67 3.12
N PHE A 12 -24.61 18.93 1.92
CA PHE A 12 -23.43 18.23 1.42
C PHE A 12 -22.24 18.71 2.25
N LEU A 13 -21.88 17.93 3.27
CA LEU A 13 -20.54 17.98 3.82
C LEU A 13 -19.60 17.56 2.71
N VAL A 14 -19.00 18.54 2.04
CA VAL A 14 -17.80 18.31 1.24
C VAL A 14 -16.75 17.89 2.26
N SER A 15 -16.51 16.60 2.41
CA SER A 15 -15.29 16.14 3.07
C SER A 15 -14.15 16.80 2.30
N MET A 16 -13.35 17.63 2.99
CA MET A 16 -12.03 17.94 2.46
C MET A 16 -11.39 16.59 2.16
N ALA A 17 -10.84 16.42 0.97
CA ALA A 17 -10.16 15.20 0.60
C ALA A 17 -9.10 14.92 1.68
N SER A 18 -9.39 14.00 2.62
CA SER A 18 -8.33 13.35 3.35
C SER A 18 -7.61 12.52 2.31
N PHE A 19 -6.33 12.81 2.13
CA PHE A 19 -5.50 11.99 1.27
C PHE A 19 -5.41 10.60 1.87
N ALA A 20 -5.32 9.62 0.99
CA ALA A 20 -5.31 8.24 1.38
C ALA A 20 -4.04 7.95 2.18
N HIS A 21 -4.20 7.34 3.35
CA HIS A 21 -3.07 6.81 4.07
C HIS A 21 -2.46 5.67 3.26
N PHE A 22 -1.12 5.63 3.12
CA PHE A 22 -0.46 4.58 2.34
C PHE A 22 0.78 4.05 3.04
N GLN A 23 0.71 2.78 3.45
CA GLN A 23 1.87 2.00 3.88
C GLN A 23 2.62 1.58 2.60
N MET A 24 3.84 2.06 2.49
CA MET A 24 4.74 1.84 1.36
C MET A 24 5.78 0.78 1.69
N ILE A 25 6.11 -0.05 0.71
CA ILE A 25 7.33 -0.87 0.66
C ILE A 25 8.02 -0.52 -0.67
N TYR A 26 8.96 0.41 -0.61
CA TYR A 26 9.55 1.02 -1.81
C TYR A 26 10.98 0.51 -2.05
N THR A 27 11.29 0.23 -3.30
CA THR A 27 12.65 0.07 -3.82
C THR A 27 12.73 0.77 -5.19
N PRO A 28 13.91 1.20 -5.69
CA PRO A 28 13.99 1.96 -6.94
C PRO A 28 13.42 1.27 -8.18
N THR A 29 13.39 -0.06 -8.20
CA THR A 29 12.72 -0.83 -9.27
C THR A 29 12.29 -2.21 -8.78
N SER A 30 11.17 -2.68 -9.29
CA SER A 30 10.64 -4.02 -9.08
C SER A 30 11.36 -5.09 -9.91
N ARG A 31 12.18 -4.72 -10.90
CA ARG A 31 12.96 -5.66 -11.72
C ARG A 31 14.41 -5.73 -11.23
N VAL A 32 14.76 -6.83 -10.60
CA VAL A 32 16.03 -6.97 -9.87
C VAL A 32 17.03 -7.81 -10.66
N GLU A 33 18.20 -7.22 -10.93
CA GLU A 33 19.34 -7.90 -11.55
C GLU A 33 20.37 -8.39 -10.52
N GLY A 34 20.40 -7.79 -9.33
CA GLY A 34 21.40 -8.03 -8.29
C GLY A 34 21.09 -9.18 -7.32
N ASN A 35 22.00 -9.36 -6.36
CA ASN A 35 21.85 -10.29 -5.22
C ASN A 35 21.52 -9.58 -3.89
N SER A 36 21.25 -8.28 -3.95
CA SER A 36 20.87 -7.44 -2.83
C SER A 36 19.90 -6.37 -3.32
N VAL A 37 18.88 -6.06 -2.53
CA VAL A 37 17.89 -5.03 -2.83
C VAL A 37 17.61 -4.24 -1.56
N ASP A 38 17.72 -2.92 -1.63
CA ASP A 38 17.41 -2.05 -0.51
C ASP A 38 15.97 -1.54 -0.63
N PHE A 39 15.27 -1.53 0.49
CA PHE A 39 13.91 -1.03 0.61
C PHE A 39 13.79 0.06 1.68
N LYS A 40 12.88 1.00 1.45
CA LYS A 40 12.32 1.92 2.44
C LYS A 40 10.87 1.57 2.70
N ILE A 41 10.52 1.43 3.96
CA ILE A 41 9.16 1.09 4.41
C ILE A 41 8.65 2.24 5.27
N VAL A 42 7.59 2.90 4.81
CA VAL A 42 7.12 4.20 5.33
C VAL A 42 5.60 4.23 5.32
N PHE A 43 4.96 4.91 6.26
CA PHE A 43 3.52 5.17 6.22
C PHE A 43 3.28 6.67 6.02
N THR A 44 2.67 7.07 4.89
CA THR A 44 2.52 8.51 4.52
C THR A 44 1.47 8.74 3.42
N HIS A 45 1.34 9.99 2.94
CA HIS A 45 0.57 10.42 1.76
C HIS A 45 1.52 10.68 0.56
N PRO A 46 1.91 9.65 -0.21
CA PRO A 46 2.91 9.76 -1.28
C PRO A 46 2.52 10.65 -2.46
N ALA A 47 1.22 10.86 -2.69
CA ALA A 47 0.74 11.77 -3.75
C ALA A 47 1.17 13.23 -3.52
N GLU A 48 1.29 13.64 -2.26
CA GLU A 48 1.54 15.03 -1.86
C GLU A 48 2.86 15.24 -1.10
N SER A 49 3.57 14.16 -0.76
CA SER A 49 4.64 14.24 0.24
C SER A 49 4.10 14.81 1.56
N GLY A 50 2.87 14.40 1.93
CA GLY A 50 2.14 14.87 3.11
C GLY A 50 2.60 14.22 4.40
N HIS A 51 1.76 14.26 5.44
CA HIS A 51 2.08 13.72 6.76
C HIS A 51 2.69 12.31 6.72
N ALA A 52 3.83 12.12 7.38
CA ALA A 52 4.38 10.82 7.71
C ALA A 52 3.83 10.37 9.06
N MET A 53 3.39 9.13 9.12
CA MET A 53 2.82 8.51 10.31
C MET A 53 3.80 7.52 10.92
N ASP A 54 3.77 7.44 12.24
CA ASP A 54 4.51 6.41 12.94
C ASP A 54 3.85 5.04 12.77
N VAL A 55 4.60 4.08 12.23
CA VAL A 55 4.06 2.75 11.91
C VAL A 55 3.55 2.06 13.17
N GLY A 56 2.25 1.73 13.18
CA GLY A 56 1.60 1.04 14.29
C GLY A 56 1.57 1.84 15.59
N LYS A 57 1.55 3.18 15.51
CA LYS A 57 1.28 4.05 16.67
C LYS A 57 -0.15 3.87 17.16
N ASN A 58 -0.32 3.50 18.43
CA ASN A 58 -1.66 3.35 19.04
C ASN A 58 -2.18 4.67 19.66
N GLU A 59 -3.39 4.63 20.22
CA GLU A 59 -4.03 5.78 20.88
C GLU A 59 -3.22 6.35 22.06
N ALA A 60 -2.44 5.52 22.75
CA ALA A 60 -1.54 5.95 23.82
C ALA A 60 -0.23 6.59 23.30
N GLY A 61 -0.01 6.63 21.98
CA GLY A 61 1.20 7.15 21.35
C GLY A 61 2.37 6.17 21.28
N GLU A 62 2.18 4.90 21.64
CA GLU A 62 3.21 3.88 21.56
C GLU A 62 3.41 3.41 20.12
N ILE A 63 4.64 3.49 19.61
CA ILE A 63 5.01 3.04 18.26
C ILE A 63 5.36 1.55 18.28
N LYS A 64 4.40 0.70 17.88
CA LYS A 64 4.56 -0.76 17.91
C LYS A 64 5.24 -1.34 16.66
N GLY A 65 5.18 -0.65 15.53
CA GLY A 65 5.78 -1.12 14.28
C GLY A 65 4.98 -2.25 13.63
N PHE A 66 5.70 -3.24 13.09
CA PHE A 66 5.12 -4.39 12.38
C PHE A 66 4.88 -5.59 13.29
N GLU A 67 3.68 -6.19 13.19
CA GLU A 67 3.39 -7.51 13.77
C GLU A 67 4.08 -8.59 12.94
N LYS A 68 4.04 -8.46 11.62
CA LYS A 68 4.71 -9.37 10.68
C LYS A 68 5.30 -8.58 9.52
N PHE A 69 6.47 -9.02 9.08
CA PHE A 69 7.05 -8.57 7.83
C PHE A 69 7.77 -9.78 7.23
N PHE A 70 7.32 -10.24 6.07
CA PHE A 70 7.81 -11.50 5.49
C PHE A 70 7.86 -11.44 3.97
N SER A 71 8.54 -12.40 3.36
CA SER A 71 8.49 -12.62 1.93
C SER A 71 7.93 -13.98 1.56
N VAL A 72 7.29 -14.06 0.39
CA VAL A 72 6.88 -15.31 -0.25
C VAL A 72 7.69 -15.47 -1.54
N HIS A 73 8.37 -16.59 -1.67
CA HIS A 73 9.11 -16.99 -2.87
C HIS A 73 8.96 -18.48 -3.12
N LYS A 74 8.43 -18.86 -4.27
CA LYS A 74 8.12 -20.25 -4.64
C LYS A 74 7.31 -20.95 -3.54
N ALA A 75 6.24 -20.29 -3.12
CA ALA A 75 5.35 -20.67 -2.02
C ALA A 75 6.01 -20.82 -0.63
N LYS A 76 7.31 -20.49 -0.48
CA LYS A 76 7.98 -20.52 0.82
C LYS A 76 7.90 -19.16 1.48
N ILE A 77 7.46 -19.15 2.73
CA ILE A 77 7.43 -17.96 3.57
C ILE A 77 8.78 -17.83 4.29
N GLN A 78 9.37 -16.65 4.22
CA GLN A 78 10.56 -16.27 4.99
C GLN A 78 10.22 -15.06 5.87
N ASP A 79 10.36 -15.23 7.18
CA ASP A 79 10.25 -14.11 8.11
C ASP A 79 11.41 -13.13 7.90
N LEU A 80 11.07 -11.87 7.72
CA LEU A 80 11.97 -10.75 7.46
C LEU A 80 11.87 -9.68 8.55
N LEU A 81 10.97 -9.81 9.53
CA LEU A 81 10.80 -8.86 10.62
C LEU A 81 12.11 -8.62 11.39
N PRO A 82 12.92 -9.65 11.71
CA PRO A 82 14.23 -9.45 12.36
C PRO A 82 15.27 -8.74 11.48
N SER A 83 15.04 -8.67 10.16
CA SER A 83 15.94 -7.98 9.22
C SER A 83 15.63 -6.49 9.07
N LEU A 84 14.52 -6.01 9.62
CA LEU A 84 14.16 -4.60 9.56
C LEU A 84 15.05 -3.78 10.49
N LYS A 85 15.57 -2.67 9.96
CA LYS A 85 16.31 -1.67 10.73
C LYS A 85 15.45 -0.44 10.91
N LYS A 86 15.18 -0.05 12.16
CA LYS A 86 14.46 1.20 12.46
C LYS A 86 15.22 2.39 11.88
N THR A 87 14.49 3.30 11.28
CA THR A 87 14.98 4.59 10.78
C THR A 87 13.85 5.62 10.92
N GLU A 88 14.05 6.78 10.32
CA GLU A 88 13.03 7.80 10.16
C GLU A 88 12.91 8.17 8.68
N PHE A 89 11.75 8.67 8.29
CA PHE A 89 11.52 9.19 6.96
C PHE A 89 10.92 10.59 7.01
N THR A 90 11.50 11.50 6.22
CA THR A 90 11.09 12.90 6.16
C THR A 90 10.26 13.17 4.91
N THR A 91 9.10 13.77 5.10
CA THR A 91 8.23 14.26 4.02
C THR A 91 8.31 15.79 3.96
N SER A 92 7.35 16.45 3.32
CA SER A 92 7.31 17.91 3.27
C SER A 92 6.74 18.50 4.57
N GLU A 93 5.98 17.72 5.32
CA GLU A 93 5.26 18.17 6.51
C GLU A 93 5.99 17.81 7.81
N ASN A 94 6.56 16.60 7.91
CA ASN A 94 7.20 16.13 9.14
C ASN A 94 8.19 14.98 8.88
N THR A 95 8.74 14.46 9.98
CA THR A 95 9.50 13.22 10.03
C THR A 95 8.77 12.24 10.96
N ALA A 96 8.71 10.97 10.59
CA ALA A 96 8.15 9.90 11.43
C ALA A 96 8.94 8.60 11.30
N SER A 97 8.62 7.61 12.13
CA SER A 97 9.26 6.30 12.11
C SER A 97 9.08 5.58 10.77
N ALA A 98 10.15 4.92 10.34
CA ALA A 98 10.24 4.13 9.12
C ALA A 98 11.19 2.96 9.33
N TYR A 99 11.30 2.10 8.32
CA TYR A 99 12.18 0.95 8.37
C TYR A 99 12.96 0.77 7.08
N ASP A 100 14.21 0.34 7.23
CA ASP A 100 15.07 -0.09 6.15
C ASP A 100 15.13 -1.62 6.13
N LEU A 101 15.16 -2.17 4.93
CA LEU A 101 15.47 -3.58 4.70
C LEU A 101 16.53 -3.66 3.60
N THR A 102 17.59 -4.41 3.86
CA THR A 102 18.45 -4.93 2.79
C THR A 102 18.13 -6.40 2.62
N LEU A 103 17.42 -6.73 1.54
CA LEU A 103 17.07 -8.10 1.17
C LEU A 103 18.25 -8.73 0.42
N ASN A 104 18.85 -9.79 0.95
CA ASN A 104 20.03 -10.44 0.42
C ASN A 104 20.10 -11.94 0.80
N LYS A 105 21.20 -12.62 0.48
CA LYS A 105 21.33 -14.07 0.73
C LYS A 105 21.19 -14.48 2.20
N ASP A 106 21.45 -13.57 3.14
CA ASP A 106 21.49 -13.86 4.59
C ASP A 106 20.08 -13.90 5.18
N ASN A 107 19.12 -13.23 4.54
CA ASN A 107 17.69 -13.29 4.87
C ASN A 107 16.85 -13.96 3.76
N GLY A 108 17.48 -14.87 3.02
CA GLY A 108 16.77 -15.81 2.16
C GLY A 108 16.70 -15.46 0.68
N PHE A 109 17.10 -14.26 0.25
CA PHE A 109 17.04 -13.82 -1.15
C PHE A 109 17.97 -14.62 -2.08
N ARG A 110 17.47 -15.71 -2.64
CA ARG A 110 18.24 -16.70 -3.40
C ARG A 110 17.44 -17.26 -4.56
N GLY A 111 18.06 -17.27 -5.75
CA GLY A 111 17.42 -17.74 -6.98
C GLY A 111 16.58 -16.68 -7.68
N GLY A 112 16.12 -17.02 -8.90
CA GLY A 112 15.20 -16.20 -9.68
C GLY A 112 13.74 -16.58 -9.44
N GLY A 113 12.84 -15.65 -9.75
CA GLY A 113 11.41 -15.74 -9.51
C GLY A 113 10.83 -14.44 -8.96
N ASP A 114 9.57 -14.51 -8.58
CA ASP A 114 8.86 -13.48 -7.85
C ASP A 114 9.23 -13.52 -6.37
N TRP A 115 9.29 -12.35 -5.76
CA TRP A 115 9.36 -12.19 -4.32
C TRP A 115 8.26 -11.22 -3.93
N ALA A 116 7.20 -11.73 -3.32
CA ALA A 116 6.19 -10.90 -2.69
C ALA A 116 6.72 -10.50 -1.32
N LEU A 117 6.84 -9.21 -1.02
CA LEU A 117 7.12 -8.71 0.33
C LEU A 117 5.80 -8.21 0.93
N ILE A 118 5.51 -8.66 2.15
CA ILE A 118 4.25 -8.40 2.84
C ILE A 118 4.54 -7.75 4.18
N ALA A 119 3.89 -6.62 4.45
CA ALA A 119 3.92 -5.92 5.72
C ALA A 119 2.54 -5.98 6.39
N VAL A 120 2.53 -6.41 7.64
CA VAL A 120 1.36 -6.42 8.53
C VAL A 120 1.70 -5.53 9.72
N PRO A 121 1.29 -4.25 9.72
CA PRO A 121 1.52 -3.36 10.85
C PRO A 121 0.62 -3.71 12.03
N HIS A 122 1.03 -3.36 13.24
CA HIS A 122 0.05 -3.17 14.31
C HIS A 122 -0.93 -2.05 13.90
N PRO A 123 -2.21 -2.10 14.31
CA PRO A 123 -3.17 -1.06 13.96
C PRO A 123 -2.71 0.33 14.39
N TYR A 124 -2.73 1.27 13.45
CA TYR A 124 -2.44 2.68 13.67
C TYR A 124 -3.71 3.42 14.09
N TYR A 125 -3.64 4.22 15.14
CA TYR A 125 -4.76 5.04 15.58
C TYR A 125 -4.80 6.38 14.82
N GLU A 126 -5.87 6.60 14.05
CA GLU A 126 -6.13 7.85 13.34
C GLU A 126 -7.06 8.72 14.19
N GLY A 127 -6.47 9.69 14.90
CA GLY A 127 -7.19 10.52 15.86
C GLY A 127 -8.20 11.47 15.22
N ALA A 128 -8.03 11.86 13.95
CA ALA A 128 -9.00 12.71 13.26
C ALA A 128 -10.32 11.98 12.97
N GLU A 129 -10.27 10.65 12.85
CA GLU A 129 -11.43 9.81 12.52
C GLU A 129 -11.88 8.91 13.69
N ASP A 130 -11.19 9.00 14.84
CA ASP A 130 -11.42 8.17 16.02
C ASP A 130 -11.50 6.65 15.72
N LYS A 131 -10.63 6.19 14.81
CA LYS A 131 -10.61 4.80 14.34
C LYS A 131 -9.20 4.25 14.22
N TYR A 132 -9.09 2.93 14.03
CA TYR A 132 -7.85 2.27 13.68
C TYR A 132 -7.76 1.97 12.19
N ILE A 133 -6.54 2.04 11.65
CA ILE A 133 -6.19 1.67 10.28
C ILE A 133 -5.14 0.56 10.34
N GLN A 134 -5.32 -0.49 9.55
CA GLN A 134 -4.32 -1.54 9.37
C GLN A 134 -4.19 -1.88 7.89
N GLN A 135 -3.12 -1.40 7.27
CA GLN A 135 -2.86 -1.63 5.85
C GLN A 135 -1.96 -2.84 5.62
N ILE A 136 -2.56 -3.92 5.13
CA ILE A 136 -1.83 -5.13 4.74
C ILE A 136 -1.21 -4.90 3.38
N THR A 137 0.08 -4.58 3.39
CA THR A 137 0.76 -4.07 2.19
C THR A 137 1.57 -5.15 1.51
N LYS A 138 1.39 -5.28 0.20
CA LYS A 138 2.13 -6.19 -0.66
C LYS A 138 2.85 -5.42 -1.77
N VAL A 139 4.11 -5.76 -2.01
CA VAL A 139 4.85 -5.37 -3.22
C VAL A 139 5.54 -6.59 -3.80
N PHE A 140 5.70 -6.62 -5.12
CA PHE A 140 6.49 -7.65 -5.78
C PHE A 140 7.79 -7.07 -6.32
N ILE A 141 8.87 -7.82 -6.16
CA ILE A 141 10.05 -7.72 -7.02
C ILE A 141 10.18 -9.02 -7.82
N ASN A 142 10.71 -8.94 -9.04
CA ASN A 142 11.03 -10.09 -9.86
C ASN A 142 12.53 -10.13 -10.17
N LYS A 143 13.12 -11.32 -10.05
CA LYS A 143 14.50 -11.57 -10.43
C LYS A 143 14.58 -12.58 -11.57
N ALA A 144 15.34 -12.23 -12.60
CA ALA A 144 15.60 -13.07 -13.78
C ALA A 144 14.37 -13.40 -14.65
N GLY A 145 13.25 -12.67 -14.52
CA GLY A 145 12.10 -12.79 -15.43
C GLY A 145 11.30 -14.08 -15.28
N LEU A 146 11.51 -14.83 -14.21
CA LEU A 146 10.77 -16.07 -13.95
C LEU A 146 9.47 -15.76 -13.23
N ASP A 147 8.35 -16.25 -13.74
CA ASP A 147 7.04 -16.08 -13.11
C ASP A 147 6.79 -17.26 -12.15
N THR A 148 6.59 -16.98 -10.86
CA THR A 148 6.45 -18.03 -9.84
C THR A 148 5.31 -17.82 -8.87
N ASP A 149 5.08 -16.61 -8.37
CA ASP A 149 4.19 -16.35 -7.23
C ASP A 149 3.20 -15.20 -7.48
N TRP A 150 3.42 -14.34 -8.48
CA TRP A 150 2.65 -13.09 -8.65
C TRP A 150 1.13 -13.29 -8.72
N SER A 151 0.66 -14.42 -9.25
CA SER A 151 -0.77 -14.74 -9.41
C SER A 151 -1.36 -15.54 -8.24
N ALA A 152 -0.54 -15.94 -7.27
CA ALA A 152 -0.95 -16.71 -6.10
C ALA A 152 -1.22 -15.81 -4.89
N ARG A 153 -2.05 -16.29 -3.98
CA ARG A 153 -2.33 -15.62 -2.70
C ARG A 153 -1.06 -15.65 -1.83
N CYS A 154 -0.67 -14.51 -1.26
CA CYS A 154 0.57 -14.38 -0.49
C CYS A 154 0.34 -13.90 0.96
N ALA A 155 -0.86 -13.38 1.28
CA ALA A 155 -1.19 -12.86 2.60
C ALA A 155 -2.33 -13.67 3.25
N GLU A 156 -2.14 -14.98 3.37
CA GLU A 156 -3.13 -15.88 3.99
C GLU A 156 -3.59 -15.39 5.37
N GLY A 157 -4.91 -15.35 5.57
CA GLY A 157 -5.53 -14.83 6.80
C GLY A 157 -5.71 -13.31 6.84
N TYR A 158 -5.30 -12.58 5.80
CA TYR A 158 -5.46 -11.13 5.66
C TYR A 158 -6.15 -10.79 4.32
N PRO A 159 -6.80 -9.62 4.22
CA PRO A 159 -7.29 -9.15 2.94
C PRO A 159 -6.13 -8.85 1.99
N GLU A 160 -6.38 -9.02 0.69
CA GLU A 160 -5.32 -8.96 -0.32
C GLU A 160 -5.87 -8.44 -1.66
N ILE A 161 -5.06 -7.69 -2.41
CA ILE A 161 -5.31 -7.43 -3.82
C ILE A 161 -4.53 -8.46 -4.64
N MET A 162 -5.26 -9.29 -5.37
CA MET A 162 -4.74 -10.26 -6.32
C MET A 162 -4.51 -9.59 -7.67
N PRO A 163 -3.26 -9.43 -8.13
CA PRO A 163 -3.02 -8.85 -9.44
C PRO A 163 -3.44 -9.81 -10.55
N LEU A 164 -4.09 -9.29 -11.59
CA LEU A 164 -4.43 -10.02 -12.82
C LEU A 164 -3.44 -9.70 -13.96
N VAL A 165 -2.46 -8.84 -13.69
CA VAL A 165 -1.32 -8.48 -14.53
C VAL A 165 -0.08 -8.46 -13.64
N LYS A 166 1.06 -8.96 -14.11
CA LYS A 166 2.31 -8.97 -13.34
C LYS A 166 2.61 -7.56 -12.81
N PRO A 167 2.72 -7.36 -11.49
CA PRO A 167 2.93 -6.04 -10.88
C PRO A 167 4.20 -5.30 -11.32
N TYR A 168 5.18 -6.03 -11.86
CA TYR A 168 6.45 -5.54 -12.37
C TYR A 168 6.49 -5.44 -13.91
N ASP A 169 5.38 -5.70 -14.60
CA ASP A 169 5.25 -5.65 -16.07
C ASP A 169 4.02 -4.84 -16.52
N VAL A 170 3.73 -3.76 -15.80
CA VAL A 170 2.72 -2.78 -16.19
C VAL A 170 3.40 -1.65 -16.95
N TRP A 171 2.79 -1.17 -18.02
CA TRP A 171 3.33 -0.07 -18.82
C TRP A 171 2.52 1.20 -18.60
N VAL A 172 3.15 2.36 -18.79
CA VAL A 172 2.40 3.63 -18.87
C VAL A 172 1.40 3.56 -20.02
N GLY A 173 0.14 3.87 -19.74
CA GLY A 173 -0.97 3.72 -20.70
C GLY A 173 -1.47 2.28 -20.89
N GLY A 174 -0.83 1.30 -20.26
CA GLY A 174 -1.31 -0.08 -20.20
C GLY A 174 -2.42 -0.26 -19.16
N LEU A 175 -3.15 -1.36 -19.25
CA LEU A 175 -4.21 -1.69 -18.30
C LEU A 175 -3.66 -2.54 -17.15
N PHE A 176 -3.71 -2.03 -15.92
CA PHE A 176 -3.60 -2.85 -14.72
C PHE A 176 -4.99 -3.34 -14.30
N ARG A 177 -5.05 -4.59 -13.83
CA ARG A 177 -6.28 -5.21 -13.30
C ARG A 177 -5.95 -5.94 -12.01
N GLY A 178 -6.85 -5.89 -11.05
CA GLY A 178 -6.74 -6.61 -9.78
C GLY A 178 -8.09 -7.06 -9.25
N THR A 179 -8.06 -8.05 -8.37
CA THR A 179 -9.24 -8.56 -7.64
C THR A 179 -9.00 -8.37 -6.15
N VAL A 180 -9.89 -7.67 -5.46
CA VAL A 180 -9.87 -7.52 -4.00
C VAL A 180 -10.46 -8.77 -3.38
N VAL A 181 -9.74 -9.39 -2.44
CA VAL A 181 -10.23 -10.54 -1.65
C VAL A 181 -10.12 -10.27 -0.15
N ASP A 182 -11.04 -10.85 0.61
CA ASP A 182 -11.07 -10.78 2.07
C ASP A 182 -10.03 -11.72 2.72
N SER A 183 -10.02 -11.77 4.05
CA SER A 183 -9.10 -12.64 4.79
C SER A 183 -9.30 -14.14 4.56
N LYS A 184 -10.40 -14.56 3.95
CA LYS A 184 -10.71 -15.95 3.56
C LYS A 184 -10.50 -16.19 2.07
N GLY A 185 -9.97 -15.21 1.32
CA GLY A 185 -9.74 -15.31 -0.12
C GLY A 185 -11.03 -15.16 -0.95
N LYS A 186 -12.12 -14.66 -0.38
CA LYS A 186 -13.37 -14.42 -1.10
C LYS A 186 -13.36 -13.03 -1.72
N PRO A 187 -13.85 -12.84 -2.96
CA PRO A 187 -13.94 -11.51 -3.55
C PRO A 187 -14.74 -10.52 -2.71
N VAL A 188 -14.29 -9.27 -2.67
CA VAL A 188 -14.97 -8.17 -1.97
C VAL A 188 -15.70 -7.30 -3.00
N PRO A 189 -17.03 -7.43 -3.14
CA PRO A 189 -17.79 -6.67 -4.13
C PRO A 189 -17.81 -5.18 -3.81
N ASN A 190 -17.81 -4.33 -4.84
CA ASN A 190 -17.97 -2.88 -4.71
C ASN A 190 -16.96 -2.21 -3.73
N ALA A 191 -15.80 -2.85 -3.51
CA ALA A 191 -14.76 -2.30 -2.68
C ALA A 191 -14.36 -0.90 -3.19
N GLU A 192 -14.25 0.05 -2.28
CA GLU A 192 -13.64 1.35 -2.56
C GLU A 192 -12.11 1.19 -2.56
N ILE A 193 -11.49 1.59 -3.66
CA ILE A 193 -10.04 1.53 -3.84
C ILE A 193 -9.51 2.94 -4.02
N GLU A 194 -8.75 3.39 -3.03
CA GLU A 194 -7.92 4.58 -3.15
C GLU A 194 -6.68 4.24 -3.97
N VAL A 195 -6.33 5.13 -4.89
CA VAL A 195 -5.17 4.98 -5.78
C VAL A 195 -4.25 6.15 -5.56
N GLU A 196 -2.98 5.89 -5.27
CA GLU A 196 -1.96 6.93 -5.18
C GLU A 196 -0.69 6.60 -5.96
N TYR A 197 -0.04 7.65 -6.45
CA TYR A 197 1.25 7.60 -7.12
C TYR A 197 2.34 8.12 -6.20
N ILE A 198 3.51 7.46 -6.18
CA ILE A 198 4.71 8.03 -5.54
C ILE A 198 5.19 9.24 -6.37
N ASN A 199 4.63 10.40 -6.04
CA ASN A 199 4.70 11.60 -6.86
C ASN A 199 6.01 12.37 -6.70
N PHE A 200 6.79 12.02 -5.69
CA PHE A 200 8.09 12.60 -5.38
C PHE A 200 9.13 11.51 -5.37
N ASP A 201 10.32 11.77 -5.92
CA ASP A 201 11.39 10.78 -5.89
C ASP A 201 11.80 10.47 -4.45
N VAL A 202 12.00 9.19 -4.14
CA VAL A 202 12.45 8.75 -2.83
C VAL A 202 13.98 8.79 -2.80
N ASN A 203 14.54 9.63 -1.93
CA ASN A 203 15.97 9.64 -1.66
C ASN A 203 16.31 8.53 -0.67
N MET A 204 16.71 7.36 -1.18
CA MET A 204 17.06 6.19 -0.37
C MET A 204 18.14 6.47 0.69
N LYS A 205 19.12 7.34 0.38
CA LYS A 205 20.25 7.63 1.30
C LYS A 205 19.87 8.59 2.41
N LYS A 206 19.01 9.57 2.11
CA LYS A 206 18.59 10.61 3.06
C LYS A 206 17.25 10.28 3.74
N SER A 207 16.64 9.14 3.42
CA SER A 207 15.32 8.72 3.90
C SER A 207 14.27 9.84 3.79
N LYS A 208 14.04 10.36 2.59
CA LYS A 208 13.06 11.42 2.39
C LYS A 208 12.48 11.45 0.99
N PHE A 209 11.36 12.15 0.83
CA PHE A 209 10.94 12.60 -0.49
C PHE A 209 11.79 13.78 -0.98
N GLU A 210 12.04 13.81 -2.29
CA GLU A 210 12.55 15.00 -2.97
C GLU A 210 11.44 16.05 -3.12
N LYS A 211 11.81 17.28 -3.46
CA LYS A 211 10.87 18.42 -3.41
C LYS A 211 9.93 18.56 -4.60
N LYS A 212 10.24 17.91 -5.73
CA LYS A 212 9.55 18.15 -7.00
C LYS A 212 8.51 17.07 -7.28
N ALA A 213 7.25 17.46 -7.29
CA ALA A 213 6.15 16.62 -7.77
C ALA A 213 6.30 16.32 -9.28
N LYS A 214 5.95 15.09 -9.68
CA LYS A 214 6.00 14.61 -11.07
C LYS A 214 4.71 14.86 -11.84
N THR A 215 3.58 14.95 -11.14
CA THR A 215 2.25 15.19 -11.71
C THR A 215 1.33 15.88 -10.71
N LYS A 216 0.24 16.48 -11.22
CA LYS A 216 -0.88 16.97 -10.39
C LYS A 216 -1.96 15.92 -10.19
N ASN A 217 -1.99 14.89 -11.06
CA ASN A 217 -2.97 13.81 -11.01
C ASN A 217 -2.33 12.60 -10.31
N ALA A 218 -2.03 12.71 -9.02
CA ALA A 218 -1.33 11.67 -8.28
C ALA A 218 -2.24 10.80 -7.41
N ALA A 219 -3.53 11.13 -7.32
CA ALA A 219 -4.51 10.40 -6.52
C ALA A 219 -5.84 10.21 -7.28
N ALA A 220 -6.55 9.13 -7.00
CA ALA A 220 -7.90 8.86 -7.49
C ALA A 220 -8.63 7.88 -6.55
N VAL A 221 -9.95 7.78 -6.70
CA VAL A 221 -10.76 6.73 -6.07
C VAL A 221 -11.51 5.99 -7.17
N ILE A 222 -11.51 4.65 -7.10
CA ILE A 222 -12.24 3.77 -8.02
C ILE A 222 -13.03 2.73 -7.22
N LEU A 223 -14.00 2.09 -7.85
CA LEU A 223 -14.77 1.00 -7.26
C LEU A 223 -14.45 -0.31 -7.97
N ALA A 224 -14.36 -1.39 -7.20
CA ALA A 224 -14.44 -2.73 -7.75
C ALA A 224 -15.86 -3.06 -8.24
N ASP A 225 -15.98 -4.04 -9.13
CA ASP A 225 -17.26 -4.61 -9.54
C ASP A 225 -17.83 -5.61 -8.51
N GLU A 226 -18.94 -6.25 -8.85
CA GLU A 226 -19.61 -7.26 -8.01
C GLU A 226 -18.76 -8.52 -7.74
N ASN A 227 -17.71 -8.73 -8.52
CA ASN A 227 -16.76 -9.83 -8.38
C ASN A 227 -15.44 -9.36 -7.75
N GLY A 228 -15.42 -8.14 -7.18
CA GLY A 228 -14.24 -7.55 -6.55
C GLY A 228 -13.14 -7.14 -7.52
N ASN A 229 -13.40 -7.11 -8.84
CA ASN A 229 -12.39 -6.71 -9.83
C ASN A 229 -12.39 -5.21 -10.06
N PHE A 230 -11.21 -4.64 -10.25
CA PHE A 230 -11.04 -3.26 -10.68
C PHE A 230 -10.02 -3.17 -11.82
N SER A 231 -9.94 -2.01 -12.45
CA SER A 231 -8.98 -1.73 -13.50
C SER A 231 -8.49 -0.29 -13.40
N PHE A 232 -7.22 -0.08 -13.74
CA PHE A 232 -6.59 1.24 -13.70
C PHE A 232 -5.54 1.37 -14.81
N VAL A 233 -5.42 2.57 -15.39
CA VAL A 233 -4.43 2.88 -16.42
C VAL A 233 -3.42 3.88 -15.84
N PRO A 234 -2.21 3.44 -15.44
CA PRO A 234 -1.19 4.35 -14.95
C PRO A 234 -0.72 5.29 -16.06
N HIS A 235 -0.83 6.59 -15.83
CA HIS A 235 -0.46 7.62 -16.81
C HIS A 235 0.93 8.22 -16.57
N LYS A 236 1.63 7.77 -15.53
CA LYS A 236 3.03 8.11 -15.23
C LYS A 236 3.80 6.85 -14.90
N ALA A 237 5.08 6.83 -15.28
CA ALA A 237 6.00 5.76 -14.92
C ALA A 237 6.39 5.86 -13.44
N GLY A 238 6.63 4.73 -12.79
CA GLY A 238 6.92 4.62 -11.35
C GLY A 238 5.82 3.88 -10.60
N TYR A 239 5.84 4.01 -9.28
CA TYR A 239 5.00 3.21 -8.41
C TYR A 239 3.59 3.77 -8.24
N TRP A 240 2.60 2.90 -8.42
CA TRP A 240 1.18 3.15 -8.16
C TRP A 240 0.69 2.18 -7.08
N GLY A 241 0.06 2.72 -6.04
CA GLY A 241 -0.49 2.02 -4.91
C GLY A 241 -2.00 1.95 -5.02
N PHE A 242 -2.56 0.83 -4.60
CA PHE A 242 -4.01 0.59 -4.55
C PHE A 242 -4.33 0.13 -3.13
N ALA A 243 -5.20 0.86 -2.43
CA ALA A 243 -5.66 0.52 -1.09
C ALA A 243 -7.17 0.25 -1.13
N ALA A 244 -7.56 -1.02 -1.01
CA ALA A 244 -8.96 -1.41 -0.90
C ALA A 244 -9.38 -1.33 0.57
N LEU A 245 -10.14 -0.28 0.90
CA LEU A 245 -10.47 0.08 2.27
C LEU A 245 -11.43 -0.93 2.90
N GLY A 246 -11.15 -1.33 4.14
CA GLY A 246 -12.01 -2.21 4.91
C GLY A 246 -12.26 -3.58 4.26
N ALA A 247 -11.39 -4.04 3.36
CA ALA A 247 -11.51 -5.35 2.71
C ALA A 247 -11.42 -6.53 3.69
N GLY A 248 -10.83 -6.31 4.87
CA GLY A 248 -10.67 -7.31 5.92
C GLY A 248 -11.97 -7.64 6.67
N ASN A 249 -12.02 -8.86 7.22
CA ASN A 249 -13.16 -9.33 8.02
C ASN A 249 -13.10 -8.86 9.49
N VAL A 250 -11.96 -8.37 9.97
CA VAL A 250 -11.84 -7.78 11.31
C VAL A 250 -12.25 -6.30 11.20
N LYS A 251 -13.27 -5.91 11.98
CA LYS A 251 -13.90 -4.58 11.90
C LYS A 251 -13.72 -3.73 13.16
N GLU A 252 -13.13 -4.30 14.20
CA GLU A 252 -12.94 -3.61 15.47
C GLU A 252 -11.58 -3.97 16.07
N PHE A 253 -10.94 -2.98 16.69
CA PHE A 253 -9.73 -3.17 17.48
C PHE A 253 -9.75 -2.21 18.68
N ALA A 254 -9.46 -2.74 19.88
CA ALA A 254 -9.43 -1.95 21.12
C ALA A 254 -10.70 -1.10 21.37
N GLY A 255 -11.88 -1.62 21.02
CA GLY A 255 -13.17 -0.95 21.24
C GLY A 255 -13.50 0.15 20.22
N LYS A 256 -12.72 0.30 19.15
CA LYS A 256 -12.96 1.26 18.07
C LYS A 256 -13.00 0.55 16.71
N GLU A 257 -13.62 1.20 15.73
CA GLU A 257 -13.67 0.70 14.36
C GLU A 257 -12.25 0.46 13.80
N LEU A 258 -12.09 -0.61 13.03
CA LEU A 258 -10.85 -0.94 12.31
C LEU A 258 -11.13 -0.99 10.81
N SER A 259 -10.45 -0.12 10.07
CA SER A 259 -10.27 -0.26 8.63
C SER A 259 -9.09 -1.20 8.37
N GLN A 260 -9.37 -2.48 8.12
CA GLN A 260 -8.35 -3.44 7.70
C GLN A 260 -8.31 -3.49 6.17
N ASP A 261 -7.27 -2.88 5.60
CA ASP A 261 -7.18 -2.58 4.18
C ASP A 261 -6.24 -3.55 3.47
N ALA A 262 -6.55 -3.86 2.21
CA ALA A 262 -5.62 -4.56 1.33
C ALA A 262 -4.87 -3.55 0.47
N VAL A 263 -3.53 -3.54 0.55
CA VAL A 263 -2.69 -2.62 -0.22
C VAL A 263 -1.77 -3.37 -1.17
N LEU A 264 -1.73 -2.97 -2.44
CA LEU A 264 -0.79 -3.47 -3.44
C LEU A 264 -0.07 -2.30 -4.13
N TRP A 265 1.25 -2.41 -4.22
CA TRP A 265 2.08 -1.52 -5.03
C TRP A 265 2.54 -2.22 -6.32
N ILE A 266 2.37 -1.55 -7.45
CA ILE A 266 2.89 -1.96 -8.77
C ILE A 266 3.90 -0.93 -9.28
N GLU A 267 4.79 -1.32 -10.19
CA GLU A 267 5.63 -0.39 -10.94
C GLU A 267 5.16 -0.32 -12.40
N ALA A 268 4.78 0.88 -12.85
CA ALA A 268 4.51 1.15 -14.26
C ALA A 268 5.79 1.61 -14.96
N VAL A 269 6.22 0.92 -16.02
CA VAL A 269 7.43 1.28 -16.79
C VAL A 269 7.08 2.13 -18.02
N PRO A 270 7.95 3.06 -18.46
CA PRO A 270 7.73 3.83 -19.68
C PRO A 270 7.61 2.93 -20.91
N VAL A 271 6.69 3.26 -21.82
CA VAL A 271 6.71 2.73 -23.19
C VAL A 271 7.76 3.53 -23.97
N LYS A 272 8.69 2.85 -24.65
CA LYS A 272 9.69 3.47 -25.53
C LYS A 272 9.09 3.83 -26.88
#